data_AF-A0A1X2CSU7-F1
#
_entry.id   AF-A0A1X2CSU7-F1
#
_cell.length_a   1.000
_cell.length_b   1.000
_cell.length_c   1.000
_cell.angle_alpha   90.00
_cell.angle_beta   90.00
_cell.angle_gamma   90.00
#
_symmetry.space_group_name_H-M   'P 1'
#
loop_
_entity.id
_entity.type
_entity.pdbx_description
1 polymer ?
#
loop_
_entity_poly.entity_id
_entity_poly.type
_entity_poly.pdbx_seq_one_letter_code
_entity_poly.pdbx_strand_id
1 'polypeptide(L)'
;MNTARERARDEVLTDGLIDWVSLSRVNWQVIQHYPTAHLSEVQNETLELVRSMAAEGLIELGEMSNDDGRFVAWDEPLERSMQRIYEAYVTHHDNRLGWVHRYWLNLTDKGRQLILSTEEGQRVARAEKERLR
;
A
#
# COMPACT_ATOMS: atom_id res chain seq x y z
N MET A 1 0.74 21.50 -7.68
CA MET A 1 0.53 20.24 -8.41
C MET A 1 1.08 19.13 -7.55
N ASN A 2 0.28 18.12 -7.21
CA ASN A 2 0.78 16.94 -6.53
C ASN A 2 1.77 16.20 -7.45
N THR A 3 2.88 15.76 -6.90
CA THR A 3 3.87 14.90 -7.55
C THR A 3 3.24 13.53 -7.92
N ALA A 4 3.91 12.77 -8.78
CA ALA A 4 3.51 11.40 -9.12
C ALA A 4 3.38 10.51 -7.88
N ARG A 5 4.33 10.62 -6.95
CA ARG A 5 4.32 9.90 -5.68
C ARG A 5 3.16 10.31 -4.78
N GLU A 6 2.85 11.60 -4.68
CA GLU A 6 1.70 12.07 -3.87
C GLU A 6 0.38 11.55 -4.42
N ARG A 7 0.19 11.51 -5.75
CA ARG A 7 -1.01 10.91 -6.35
C ARG A 7 -1.11 9.41 -6.07
N ALA A 8 -0.01 8.67 -6.27
CA ALA A 8 0.03 7.24 -5.95
C ALA A 8 -0.25 6.99 -4.46
N ARG A 9 0.24 7.85 -3.56
CA ARG A 9 -0.07 7.78 -2.12
C ARG A 9 -1.56 7.96 -1.88
N ASP A 10 -2.15 9.04 -2.40
CA ASP A 10 -3.56 9.35 -2.17
C ASP A 10 -4.46 8.22 -2.69
N GLU A 11 -4.12 7.63 -3.83
CA GLU A 11 -4.83 6.48 -4.40
C GLU A 11 -4.68 5.20 -3.56
N VAL A 12 -3.48 4.91 -3.03
CA VAL A 12 -3.27 3.78 -2.10
C VAL A 12 -4.08 3.98 -0.82
N LEU A 13 -4.07 5.17 -0.22
CA LEU A 13 -4.85 5.45 0.99
C LEU A 13 -6.36 5.38 0.71
N THR A 14 -6.78 5.78 -0.49
CA THR A 14 -8.17 5.68 -0.95
C THR A 14 -8.61 4.23 -1.10
N ASP A 15 -7.78 3.37 -1.73
CA ASP A 15 -8.02 1.93 -1.79
C ASP A 15 -8.14 1.34 -0.36
N GLY A 16 -7.31 1.82 0.56
CA GLY A 16 -7.31 1.47 1.98
C GLY A 16 -8.58 1.86 2.77
N LEU A 17 -9.44 2.72 2.20
CA LEU A 17 -10.75 3.01 2.82
C LEU A 17 -11.74 1.86 2.63
N ILE A 18 -11.54 1.03 1.60
CA ILE A 18 -12.43 -0.06 1.21
C ILE A 18 -11.97 -1.36 1.87
N ASP A 19 -10.69 -1.72 1.74
CA ASP A 19 -10.11 -2.96 2.26
C ASP A 19 -8.58 -2.84 2.44
N TRP A 20 -7.93 -3.89 2.94
CA TRP A 20 -6.46 -3.98 2.96
C TRP A 20 -5.88 -3.89 1.56
N VAL A 21 -4.74 -3.21 1.44
CA VAL A 21 -4.10 -2.96 0.14
C VAL A 21 -2.94 -3.94 -0.04
N SER A 22 -2.98 -4.75 -1.10
CA SER A 22 -1.86 -5.63 -1.43
C SER A 22 -0.65 -4.84 -1.94
N LEU A 23 0.57 -5.37 -1.74
CA LEU A 23 1.77 -4.79 -2.33
C LEU A 23 1.70 -4.69 -3.86
N SER A 24 1.03 -5.65 -4.52
CA SER A 24 0.76 -5.60 -5.96
C SER A 24 -0.10 -4.42 -6.39
N ARG A 25 -1.07 -4.04 -5.56
CA ARG A 25 -1.90 -2.85 -5.81
C ARG A 25 -1.06 -1.58 -5.69
N VAL A 26 -0.19 -1.47 -4.68
CA VAL A 26 0.74 -0.33 -4.54
C VAL A 26 1.65 -0.22 -5.77
N ASN A 27 2.29 -1.32 -6.18
CA ASN A 27 3.10 -1.38 -7.40
C ASN A 27 2.31 -0.93 -8.64
N TRP A 28 1.04 -1.37 -8.75
CA TRP A 28 0.19 -0.95 -9.87
C TRP A 28 -0.05 0.55 -9.89
N GLN A 29 -0.33 1.18 -8.73
CA GLN A 29 -0.49 2.64 -8.64
C GLN A 29 0.77 3.37 -9.07
N VAL A 30 1.95 2.89 -8.65
CA VAL A 30 3.22 3.46 -9.11
C VAL A 30 3.36 3.34 -10.63
N ILE A 31 3.08 2.18 -11.22
CA ILE A 31 3.15 2.02 -12.70
C ILE A 31 2.21 3.00 -13.42
N GLN A 32 1.02 3.29 -12.88
CA GLN A 32 0.09 4.25 -13.50
C GLN A 32 0.68 5.67 -13.58
N HIS A 33 1.45 6.10 -12.58
CA HIS A 33 2.03 7.45 -12.53
C HIS A 33 3.46 7.52 -13.11
N TYR A 34 4.07 6.38 -13.41
CA TYR A 34 5.42 6.25 -13.97
C TYR A 34 5.43 5.33 -15.22
N PRO A 35 4.68 5.67 -16.29
CA PRO A 35 4.41 4.74 -17.39
C PRO A 35 5.62 4.38 -18.26
N THR A 36 6.68 5.18 -18.20
CA THR A 36 7.93 4.96 -18.97
C THR A 36 9.08 4.50 -18.09
N ALA A 37 8.85 4.26 -16.80
CA ALA A 37 9.89 3.88 -15.87
C ALA A 37 10.34 2.42 -16.08
N HIS A 38 11.62 2.18 -15.87
CA HIS A 38 12.18 0.84 -15.82
C HIS A 38 11.74 0.11 -14.56
N LEU A 39 11.79 -1.22 -14.57
CA LEU A 39 11.38 -2.06 -13.44
C LEU A 39 12.06 -1.65 -12.12
N SER A 40 13.37 -1.38 -12.15
CA SER A 40 14.12 -0.94 -10.96
C SER A 40 13.65 0.40 -10.40
N GLU A 41 13.23 1.32 -11.27
CA GLU A 41 12.68 2.62 -10.87
C GLU A 41 11.30 2.45 -10.23
N VAL A 42 10.43 1.63 -10.82
CA VAL A 42 9.13 1.27 -10.24
C VAL A 42 9.30 0.59 -8.88
N GLN A 43 10.26 -0.33 -8.77
CA GLN A 43 10.54 -1.02 -7.51
C GLN A 43 11.00 -0.06 -6.42
N ASN A 44 11.95 0.82 -6.75
CA ASN A 44 12.44 1.83 -5.81
C ASN A 44 11.32 2.78 -5.36
N GLU A 45 10.52 3.30 -6.30
CA GLU A 45 9.41 4.20 -5.97
C GLU A 45 8.32 3.51 -5.15
N THR A 46 8.02 2.24 -5.44
CA THR A 46 7.08 1.43 -4.63
C THR A 46 7.58 1.28 -3.20
N LEU A 47 8.85 0.91 -3.02
CA LEU A 47 9.43 0.75 -1.69
C LEU A 47 9.52 2.07 -0.90
N GLU A 48 9.89 3.17 -1.56
CA GLU A 48 9.94 4.50 -0.94
C GLU A 48 8.55 5.00 -0.55
N LEU A 49 7.53 4.73 -1.39
CA LEU A 49 6.15 5.04 -1.06
C LEU A 49 5.68 4.27 0.17
N VAL A 50 5.92 2.95 0.22
CA VAL A 50 5.58 2.12 1.39
C VAL A 50 6.32 2.58 2.64
N ARG A 51 7.64 2.80 2.53
CA ARG A 51 8.50 3.25 3.64
C ARG A 51 8.03 4.59 4.22
N SER A 52 7.74 5.58 3.36
CA SER A 52 7.29 6.90 3.80
C SER A 52 5.93 6.83 4.51
N MET A 53 4.95 6.12 3.94
CA MET A 53 3.64 5.95 4.59
C MET A 53 3.73 5.25 5.94
N ALA A 54 4.55 4.21 6.05
CA ALA A 54 4.74 3.47 7.30
C ALA A 54 5.51 4.31 8.34
N ALA A 55 6.56 5.03 7.94
CA ALA A 55 7.31 5.92 8.81
C ALA A 55 6.46 7.09 9.33
N GLU A 56 5.53 7.58 8.51
CA GLU A 56 4.54 8.58 8.91
C GLU A 56 3.40 7.98 9.77
N GLY A 57 3.33 6.66 9.93
CA GLY A 57 2.28 5.97 10.69
C GLY A 57 0.92 6.00 10.00
N LEU A 58 0.87 6.14 8.68
CA LEU A 58 -0.37 6.12 7.89
C LEU A 58 -0.86 4.70 7.62
N ILE A 59 0.06 3.73 7.66
CA ILE A 59 -0.21 2.32 7.40
C ILE A 59 0.52 1.44 8.41
N GLU A 60 0.01 0.23 8.59
CA GLU A 60 0.70 -0.90 9.20
C GLU A 60 1.09 -1.90 8.11
N LEU A 61 2.27 -2.49 8.25
CA LEU A 61 2.77 -3.54 7.35
C LEU A 61 2.50 -4.90 7.96
N GLY A 62 2.12 -5.86 7.13
CA GLY A 62 1.81 -7.20 7.59
C GLY A 62 1.59 -8.19 6.46
N GLU A 63 1.07 -9.34 6.85
CA GLU A 63 0.69 -10.42 5.96
C GLU A 63 -0.68 -10.98 6.34
N MET A 64 -1.23 -11.81 5.46
CA MET A 64 -2.47 -12.53 5.77
C MET A 64 -2.14 -13.77 6.58
N SER A 65 -2.90 -14.01 7.64
CA SER A 65 -2.84 -15.26 8.39
C SER A 65 -3.18 -16.43 7.47
N ASN A 66 -2.46 -17.53 7.63
CA ASN A 66 -2.76 -18.76 6.89
C ASN A 66 -4.05 -19.43 7.39
N ASP A 67 -4.46 -19.16 8.62
CA ASP A 67 -5.52 -19.88 9.31
C ASP A 67 -6.91 -19.31 9.03
N ASP A 68 -7.07 -17.98 9.09
CA ASP A 68 -8.38 -17.33 8.99
C ASP A 68 -8.45 -16.20 7.94
N GLY A 69 -7.37 -16.00 7.16
CA GLY A 69 -7.32 -15.00 6.11
C GLY A 69 -7.48 -13.57 6.62
N ARG A 70 -7.06 -13.31 7.86
CA ARG A 70 -7.04 -11.96 8.42
C ARG A 70 -5.67 -11.32 8.28
N PHE A 71 -5.64 -10.01 8.12
CA PHE A 71 -4.41 -9.24 8.25
C PHE A 71 -3.82 -9.37 9.66
N VAL A 72 -2.51 -9.62 9.71
CA VAL A 72 -1.70 -9.61 10.92
C VAL A 72 -0.57 -8.60 10.71
N ALA A 73 -0.63 -7.51 11.48
CA ALA A 73 0.44 -6.52 11.53
C ALA A 73 1.72 -7.18 12.07
N TRP A 74 2.87 -6.84 11.49
CA TRP A 74 4.15 -7.28 12.02
C TRP A 74 4.54 -6.44 13.23
N ASP A 75 4.76 -7.10 14.36
CA ASP A 75 5.37 -6.50 15.55
C ASP A 75 6.91 -6.53 15.43
N GLU A 76 7.43 -5.75 14.49
CA GLU A 76 8.88 -5.62 14.27
C GLU A 76 9.27 -4.21 13.78
N PRO A 77 10.56 -3.80 13.91
CA PRO A 77 11.00 -2.49 13.43
C PRO A 77 10.79 -2.31 11.93
N LEU A 78 10.45 -1.08 11.50
CA LEU A 78 10.17 -0.76 10.10
C LEU A 78 11.25 -1.25 9.12
N GLU A 79 12.53 -1.10 9.46
CA GLU A 79 13.62 -1.57 8.59
C GLU A 79 13.58 -3.08 8.35
N ARG A 80 13.18 -3.86 9.35
CA ARG A 80 13.04 -5.31 9.23
C ARG A 80 11.86 -5.67 8.33
N SER A 81 10.73 -4.99 8.51
CA SER A 81 9.55 -5.12 7.64
C SER A 81 9.89 -4.76 6.18
N MET A 82 10.60 -3.65 5.96
CA MET A 82 11.03 -3.21 4.63
C MET A 82 12.02 -4.19 4.00
N GLN A 83 12.92 -4.79 4.78
CA GLN A 83 13.85 -5.81 4.29
C GLN A 83 13.10 -7.06 3.78
N ARG A 84 12.07 -7.54 4.48
CA ARG A 84 11.22 -8.66 4.00
C ARG A 84 10.54 -8.35 2.68
N ILE A 85 10.01 -7.13 2.57
CA ILE A 85 9.34 -6.66 1.35
C ILE A 85 10.36 -6.60 0.22
N TYR A 86 11.53 -6.00 0.45
CA TYR A 86 12.62 -5.91 -0.53
C TYR A 86 13.03 -7.29 -1.05
N GLU A 87 13.25 -8.26 -0.15
CA GLU A 87 13.65 -9.62 -0.53
C GLU A 87 12.63 -10.29 -1.43
N ALA A 88 11.32 -10.18 -1.15
CA ALA A 88 10.32 -10.84 -1.99
C ALA A 88 10.06 -10.07 -3.30
N TYR A 89 9.99 -8.74 -3.24
CA TYR A 89 9.52 -7.90 -4.33
C TYR A 89 10.63 -7.50 -5.31
N VAL A 90 11.88 -7.36 -4.82
CA VAL A 90 13.05 -7.01 -5.64
C VAL A 90 13.89 -8.24 -5.92
N THR A 91 14.42 -8.89 -4.88
CA THR A 91 15.35 -10.02 -5.05
C THR A 91 14.70 -11.24 -5.70
N HIS A 92 13.45 -11.53 -5.33
CA HIS A 92 12.69 -12.66 -5.88
C HIS A 92 11.50 -12.21 -6.74
N HIS A 93 11.65 -11.09 -7.46
CA HIS A 93 10.56 -10.46 -8.23
C HIS A 93 9.81 -11.43 -9.16
N ASP A 94 10.54 -12.32 -9.84
CA ASP A 94 9.98 -13.29 -10.78
C ASP A 94 9.12 -14.37 -10.08
N ASN A 95 9.33 -14.60 -8.79
CA ASN A 95 8.43 -15.40 -7.97
C ASN A 95 7.19 -14.57 -7.58
N ARG A 96 6.30 -14.36 -8.54
CA ARG A 96 5.08 -13.55 -8.35
C ARG A 96 4.19 -14.03 -7.21
N LEU A 97 4.08 -15.35 -7.00
CA LEU A 97 3.35 -15.91 -5.86
C LEU A 97 3.96 -15.50 -4.51
N GLY A 98 5.26 -15.21 -4.48
CA GLY A 98 5.99 -14.79 -3.29
C GLY A 98 5.71 -13.36 -2.83
N TRP A 99 5.09 -12.50 -3.63
CA TRP A 99 4.87 -11.09 -3.26
C TRP A 99 3.52 -10.50 -3.66
N VAL A 100 2.88 -10.96 -4.74
CA VAL A 100 1.65 -10.34 -5.27
C VAL A 100 0.48 -10.39 -4.27
N HIS A 101 0.41 -11.44 -3.46
CA HIS A 101 -0.64 -11.65 -2.46
C HIS A 101 -0.10 -11.92 -1.06
N ARG A 102 1.20 -11.74 -0.83
CA ARG A 102 1.84 -12.08 0.44
C ARG A 102 1.80 -10.92 1.43
N TYR A 103 2.17 -9.73 0.98
CA TYR A 103 2.31 -8.56 1.84
C TYR A 103 1.18 -7.57 1.61
N TRP A 104 0.69 -7.04 2.72
CA TRP A 104 -0.50 -6.22 2.79
C TRP A 104 -0.25 -5.00 3.66
N LEU A 105 -1.00 -3.95 3.36
CA LEU A 105 -0.98 -2.68 4.05
C LEU A 105 -2.37 -2.49 4.68
N ASN A 106 -2.40 -2.25 5.98
CA ASN A 106 -3.61 -1.85 6.68
C ASN A 106 -3.59 -0.35 6.94
N LEU A 107 -4.68 0.34 6.66
CA LEU A 107 -4.79 1.77 6.90
C LEU A 107 -4.95 2.04 8.40
N THR A 108 -4.08 2.88 8.98
CA THR A 108 -4.23 3.30 10.38
C THR A 108 -5.33 4.35 10.52
N ASP A 109 -5.72 4.66 11.76
CA ASP A 109 -6.61 5.80 12.03
C ASP A 109 -6.05 7.11 11.49
N LYS A 110 -4.73 7.31 11.58
CA LYS A 110 -4.04 8.49 11.03
C LYS A 110 -4.13 8.52 9.50
N GLY A 111 -3.87 7.40 8.83
CA GLY A 111 -4.00 7.28 7.38
C GLY A 111 -5.43 7.53 6.91
N ARG A 112 -6.42 6.99 7.63
CA ARG A 112 -7.84 7.20 7.37
C ARG A 112 -8.23 8.66 7.53
N GLN A 113 -7.83 9.31 8.62
CA GLN A 113 -8.12 10.73 8.84
C GLN A 113 -7.49 11.61 7.75
N LEU A 114 -6.25 11.30 7.34
CA LEU A 114 -5.56 12.02 6.29
C LEU A 114 -6.37 11.96 4.98
N ILE A 115 -6.73 10.77 4.50
CA ILE A 115 -7.41 10.66 3.21
C ILE A 115 -8.85 11.19 3.27
N LEU A 116 -9.56 11.03 4.39
CA LEU A 116 -10.90 11.61 4.59
C LEU A 116 -10.91 13.15 4.68
N SER A 117 -9.75 13.79 4.86
CA SER A 117 -9.62 15.25 4.76
C SER A 117 -9.66 15.77 3.31
N THR A 118 -9.54 14.87 2.33
CA THR A 118 -9.58 15.19 0.90
C THR A 118 -10.99 14.99 0.33
N GLU A 119 -11.32 15.70 -0.75
CA GLU A 119 -12.60 15.52 -1.47
C GLU A 119 -12.76 14.09 -2.00
N GLU A 120 -11.68 13.50 -2.51
CA GLU A 120 -11.68 12.16 -3.09
C GLU A 120 -11.94 11.08 -2.02
N GLY A 121 -11.25 11.15 -0.89
CA GLY A 121 -11.49 10.23 0.22
C GLY A 121 -12.92 10.32 0.76
N GLN A 122 -13.49 11.53 0.84
CA GLN A 122 -14.89 11.72 1.24
C GLN A 122 -15.87 11.12 0.23
N ARG A 123 -15.57 11.26 -1.07
CA ARG A 123 -16.38 10.70 -2.17
C ARG A 123 -16.40 9.16 -2.09
N VAL A 124 -15.23 8.54 -1.96
CA VAL A 124 -15.09 7.08 -1.90
C VAL A 124 -15.71 6.49 -0.64
N ALA A 125 -15.46 7.10 0.53
CA ALA A 125 -16.07 6.64 1.78
C ALA A 125 -17.61 6.70 1.75
N ARG A 126 -18.19 7.70 1.08
CA ARG A 126 -19.64 7.80 0.89
C ARG A 126 -20.17 6.71 -0.04
N ALA A 127 -19.51 6.50 -1.18
CA ALA A 127 -19.90 5.46 -2.14
C ALA A 127 -19.83 4.06 -1.52
N GLU A 128 -18.80 3.76 -0.73
CA GLU A 128 -18.66 2.48 -0.04
C GLU A 128 -19.75 2.27 1.02
N LYS A 129 -20.09 3.33 1.77
CA LYS A 129 -21.21 3.30 2.73
C LYS A 129 -22.56 3.04 2.05
N GLU A 130 -22.75 3.54 0.83
CA GLU A 130 -23.96 3.29 0.04
C GLU A 130 -23.99 1.86 -0.51
N ARG A 131 -22.85 1.30 -0.93
CA ARG A 131 -22.73 -0.08 -1.40
C ARG A 131 -23.09 -1.13 -0.34
N LEU A 132 -22.82 -0.83 0.93
CA LEU A 132 -23.06 -1.73 2.06
C LEU A 132 -24.46 -1.63 2.68
N ARG A 133 -25.32 -0.75 2.14
CA ARG A 133 -26.72 -0.59 2.57
C ARG A 133 -27.66 -1.42 1.71
#